data_AF-A0A1D1URM3-F1
#
_entry.id   AF-A0A1D1URM3-F1
#
_cell.length_a   1.000
_cell.length_b   1.000
_cell.length_c   1.000
_cell.angle_alpha   90.00
_cell.angle_beta   90.00
_cell.angle_gamma   90.00
#
_symmetry.space_group_name_H-M   'P 1'
#
loop_
_entity.id
_entity.type
_entity.pdbx_description
1 polymer ?
#
loop_
_entity_poly.entity_id
_entity_poly.type
_entity_poly.pdbx_seq_one_letter_code
_entity_poly.pdbx_strand_id
1 'polypeptide(L)'
;MCNVELPTNRVLCIYAGELIDKDMKERRQREMGRGHVRIKQMTDGTLTDAEIVRNFGAEMNHAHDPVANCTAEEFSLHQTSDVKVKTSRNRNAKKKNLERDIKVSLIKTNRPIPARTELTWNYGNDAENIFGGAVCLCAAPKCVVAQAALNSQKP
;
A
#
# COMPACT_ATOMS: atom_id res chain seq x y z
N MET A 1 11.57 -8.97 -9.10
CA MET A 1 12.21 -8.62 -10.39
C MET A 1 11.29 -9.06 -11.52
N CYS A 2 11.05 -8.22 -12.54
CA CYS A 2 10.21 -8.60 -13.68
C CYS A 2 11.01 -9.42 -14.70
N ASN A 3 10.46 -10.49 -15.27
CA ASN A 3 11.15 -11.34 -16.27
C ASN A 3 10.88 -10.94 -17.72
N VAL A 4 10.00 -9.95 -17.94
CA VAL A 4 9.60 -9.48 -19.26
C VAL A 4 9.75 -7.97 -19.33
N GLU A 5 9.79 -7.43 -20.54
CA GLU A 5 9.62 -6.01 -20.74
C GLU A 5 8.17 -5.60 -20.45
N LEU A 6 7.97 -4.49 -19.76
CA LEU A 6 6.65 -3.95 -19.45
C LEU A 6 6.45 -2.60 -20.14
N PRO A 7 5.33 -2.41 -20.87
CA PRO A 7 5.03 -1.13 -21.47
C PRO A 7 4.55 -0.14 -20.41
N THR A 8 4.61 1.16 -20.70
CA THR A 8 4.04 2.23 -19.86
C THR A 8 2.55 1.99 -19.58
N ASN A 9 2.08 2.43 -18.41
CA ASN A 9 0.69 2.29 -17.93
C ASN A 9 0.17 0.84 -17.82
N ARG A 10 1.06 -0.16 -17.81
CA ARG A 10 0.66 -1.54 -17.51
C ARG A 10 0.27 -1.66 -16.04
N VAL A 11 -0.97 -2.07 -15.79
CA VAL A 11 -1.43 -2.45 -14.44
C VAL A 11 -0.72 -3.73 -14.02
N LEU A 12 -0.09 -3.69 -12.85
CA LEU A 12 0.67 -4.81 -12.30
C LEU A 12 -0.14 -5.55 -11.24
N CYS A 13 -0.71 -4.82 -10.29
CA CYS A 13 -1.52 -5.40 -9.22
C CYS A 13 -2.42 -4.35 -8.56
N ILE A 14 -3.32 -4.84 -7.72
CA ILE A 14 -4.04 -4.03 -6.74
C ILE A 14 -3.34 -4.24 -5.40
N TYR A 15 -2.93 -3.15 -4.74
CA TYR A 15 -2.55 -3.16 -3.34
C TYR A 15 -3.82 -3.36 -2.52
N ALA A 16 -4.08 -4.60 -2.14
CA ALA A 16 -5.25 -5.04 -1.41
C ALA A 16 -4.87 -5.67 -0.07
N GLY A 17 -5.63 -5.37 0.96
CA GLY A 17 -5.35 -5.85 2.31
C GLY A 17 -6.61 -5.90 3.15
N GLU A 18 -6.41 -6.17 4.42
CA GLU A 18 -7.48 -6.03 5.40
C GLU A 18 -7.73 -4.54 5.67
N LEU A 19 -9.00 -4.13 5.63
CA LEU A 19 -9.38 -2.80 6.11
C LEU A 19 -9.29 -2.78 7.62
N ILE A 20 -8.48 -1.88 8.17
CA ILE A 20 -8.25 -1.76 9.60
C ILE A 20 -8.53 -0.33 10.07
N ASP A 21 -8.76 -0.17 11.37
CA ASP A 21 -8.83 1.13 12.02
C ASP A 21 -7.45 1.56 12.57
N LYS A 22 -7.41 2.76 13.17
CA LYS A 22 -6.18 3.34 13.72
C LYS A 22 -5.65 2.54 14.92
N ASP A 23 -6.54 2.06 15.77
CA ASP A 23 -6.17 1.30 16.97
C ASP A 23 -5.51 -0.03 16.58
N MET A 24 -6.05 -0.69 15.55
CA MET A 24 -5.48 -1.88 14.93
C MET A 24 -4.13 -1.60 14.28
N LYS A 25 -3.96 -0.48 13.57
CA LYS A 25 -2.67 -0.05 13.01
C LYS A 25 -1.62 0.10 14.11
N GLU A 26 -1.94 0.82 15.18
CA GLU A 26 -1.00 1.04 16.28
C GLU A 26 -0.63 -0.27 16.98
N ARG A 27 -1.62 -1.14 17.23
CA ARG A 27 -1.38 -2.45 17.82
C ARG A 27 -0.42 -3.28 16.97
N ARG A 28 -0.64 -3.34 15.66
CA ARG A 28 0.21 -4.08 14.72
C ARG A 28 1.63 -3.49 14.64
N GLN A 29 1.78 -2.17 14.65
CA GLN A 29 3.09 -1.52 14.71
C GLN A 29 3.85 -1.81 16.02
N ARG A 30 3.16 -2.00 17.14
CA ARG A 30 3.78 -2.41 18.41
C ARG A 30 4.18 -3.89 18.40
N GLU A 31 3.32 -4.77 17.88
CA GLU A 31 3.53 -6.22 17.86
C GLU A 31 4.66 -6.64 16.90
N MET A 32 4.74 -6.02 15.71
CA MET A 32 5.72 -6.39 14.67
C MET A 32 7.04 -5.61 14.74
N GLY A 33 7.10 -4.56 15.57
CA GLY A 33 8.20 -3.60 15.57
C GLY A 33 8.13 -2.60 14.41
N ARG A 34 8.83 -1.49 14.56
CA ARG A 34 8.93 -0.44 13.54
C ARG A 34 9.64 -1.00 12.30
N GLY A 35 9.10 -0.75 11.10
CA GLY A 35 9.75 -1.11 9.84
C GLY A 35 9.20 -2.34 9.11
N HIS A 36 8.36 -3.15 9.76
CA HIS A 36 7.82 -4.39 9.18
C HIS A 36 6.35 -4.30 8.75
N VAL A 37 5.75 -3.12 8.85
CA VAL A 37 4.30 -2.98 8.71
C VAL A 37 3.93 -2.45 7.34
N ARG A 38 3.21 -3.27 6.58
CA ARG A 38 2.73 -2.97 5.22
C ARG A 38 1.33 -2.37 5.26
N ILE A 39 1.23 -1.19 5.89
CA ILE A 39 -0.03 -0.43 6.00
C ILE A 39 0.03 0.77 5.07
N LYS A 40 -0.99 0.89 4.22
CA LYS A 40 -1.23 2.04 3.36
C LYS A 40 -2.44 2.83 3.86
N GLN A 41 -2.30 4.15 3.97
CA GLN A 41 -3.44 5.05 4.19
C GLN A 41 -3.94 5.57 2.85
N MET A 42 -5.24 5.41 2.59
CA MET A 42 -5.90 5.96 1.40
C MET A 42 -6.31 7.42 1.62
N THR A 43 -6.63 8.16 0.55
CA THR A 43 -7.02 9.58 0.63
C THR A 43 -8.29 9.85 1.44
N ASP A 44 -9.20 8.88 1.60
CA ASP A 44 -10.36 9.00 2.48
C ASP A 44 -10.04 8.69 3.96
N GLY A 45 -8.79 8.40 4.28
CA GLY A 45 -8.34 8.06 5.62
C GLY A 45 -8.50 6.59 5.98
N THR A 46 -9.06 5.74 5.10
CA THR A 46 -9.10 4.29 5.33
C THR A 46 -7.69 3.70 5.33
N LEU A 47 -7.48 2.69 6.18
CA LEU A 47 -6.19 2.02 6.31
C LEU A 47 -6.32 0.61 5.76
N THR A 48 -5.41 0.25 4.86
CA THR A 48 -5.30 -1.08 4.27
C THR A 48 -4.02 -1.74 4.74
N ASP A 49 -4.15 -2.88 5.41
CA ASP A 49 -3.01 -3.68 5.86
C ASP A 49 -2.81 -4.89 4.94
N ALA A 50 -1.71 -4.87 4.21
CA ALA A 50 -1.34 -5.92 3.28
C ALA A 50 -0.44 -7.01 3.89
N GLU A 51 -0.11 -6.96 5.18
CA GLU A 51 0.80 -7.92 5.81
C GLU A 51 0.24 -9.34 5.84
N ILE A 52 -1.07 -9.47 6.06
CA ILE A 52 -1.73 -10.79 6.15
C ILE A 52 -1.97 -11.38 4.75
N VAL A 53 -2.41 -10.53 3.81
CA VAL A 53 -2.75 -10.97 2.45
C VAL A 53 -1.49 -11.21 1.59
N ARG A 54 -0.39 -10.50 1.88
CA ARG A 54 0.91 -10.57 1.18
C ARG A 54 0.77 -10.50 -0.33
N ASN A 55 0.02 -9.50 -0.81
CA ASN A 55 -0.10 -9.28 -2.24
C ASN A 55 1.23 -8.81 -2.85
N PHE A 56 1.35 -8.90 -4.17
CA PHE A 56 2.56 -8.48 -4.90
C PHE A 56 2.98 -7.03 -4.61
N GLY A 57 2.03 -6.09 -4.51
CA GLY A 57 2.31 -4.69 -4.19
C GLY A 57 2.88 -4.46 -2.79
N ALA A 58 2.59 -5.36 -1.85
CA ALA A 58 3.12 -5.34 -0.48
C ALA A 58 4.62 -5.73 -0.43
N GLU A 59 5.09 -6.46 -1.44
CA GLU A 59 6.48 -6.91 -1.58
C GLU A 59 7.31 -6.01 -2.52
N MET A 60 6.68 -5.03 -3.16
CA MET A 60 7.39 -4.08 -4.02
C MET A 60 8.16 -3.08 -3.18
N ASN A 61 9.46 -2.95 -3.45
CA ASN A 61 10.32 -2.03 -2.73
C ASN A 61 10.00 -0.56 -3.02
N HIS A 62 10.37 0.26 -2.05
CA HIS A 62 10.28 1.70 -2.17
C HIS A 62 11.42 2.28 -3.01
N ALA A 63 11.11 3.25 -3.85
CA ALA A 63 12.10 4.17 -4.38
C ALA A 63 11.52 5.57 -4.61
N HIS A 64 12.38 6.58 -4.64
CA HIS A 64 12.03 7.92 -5.10
C HIS A 64 12.40 8.09 -6.58
N ASP A 65 11.83 9.12 -7.21
CA ASP A 65 12.22 9.48 -8.58
C ASP A 65 13.70 9.87 -8.68
N PRO A 66 14.35 9.57 -9.82
CA PRO A 66 13.82 8.88 -11.00
C PRO A 66 13.96 7.34 -10.93
N VAL A 67 14.23 6.76 -9.76
CA VAL A 67 14.43 5.30 -9.60
C VAL A 67 13.09 4.58 -9.58
N ALA A 68 12.07 5.15 -8.93
CA ALA A 68 10.70 4.65 -8.98
C ALA A 68 10.24 4.47 -10.44
N ASN A 69 9.85 3.25 -10.79
CA ASN A 69 9.38 2.90 -12.14
C ASN A 69 7.89 2.51 -12.17
N CYS A 70 7.24 2.53 -11.02
CA CYS A 70 5.82 2.31 -10.86
C CYS A 70 5.19 3.45 -10.04
N THR A 71 3.90 3.69 -10.27
CA THR A 71 3.06 4.59 -9.48
C THR A 71 1.88 3.83 -8.92
N ALA A 72 1.33 4.36 -7.83
CA ALA A 72 0.15 3.84 -7.17
C ALA A 72 -0.97 4.88 -7.28
N GLU A 73 -2.08 4.51 -7.91
CA GLU A 73 -3.25 5.38 -8.10
C GLU A 73 -4.43 4.83 -7.31
N GLU A 74 -5.19 5.70 -6.65
CA GLU A 74 -6.38 5.24 -5.93
C GLU A 74 -7.57 5.07 -6.88
N PHE A 75 -8.31 3.98 -6.66
CA PHE A 75 -9.50 3.63 -7.42
C PHE A 75 -10.60 3.16 -6.47
N SER A 76 -11.84 3.56 -6.72
CA SER A 76 -13.00 3.10 -5.94
C SER A 76 -13.60 1.85 -6.56
N LEU A 77 -13.57 0.74 -5.83
CA LEU A 77 -14.29 -0.48 -6.18
C LEU A 77 -15.65 -0.49 -5.49
N HIS A 78 -16.71 -0.57 -6.30
CA HIS A 78 -18.05 -0.78 -5.79
C HIS A 78 -18.23 -2.25 -5.39
N GLN A 79 -18.36 -2.54 -4.10
CA GLN A 79 -18.57 -3.89 -3.59
C GLN A 79 -20.03 -4.08 -3.17
N THR A 80 -20.68 -5.08 -3.75
CA THR A 80 -21.97 -5.59 -3.31
C THR A 80 -21.78 -6.90 -2.56
N SER A 81 -22.41 -7.04 -1.39
CA SER A 81 -22.33 -8.26 -0.60
C SER A 81 -23.66 -8.63 0.07
N ASP A 82 -24.01 -9.92 -0.02
CA ASP A 82 -25.18 -10.51 0.63
C ASP A 82 -24.87 -10.75 2.12
N VAL A 83 -25.33 -9.86 3.00
CA VAL A 83 -25.15 -10.04 4.45
C VAL A 83 -26.41 -10.66 5.06
N LYS A 84 -26.25 -11.87 5.62
CA LYS A 84 -27.30 -12.53 6.42
C LYS A 84 -27.25 -12.00 7.85
N VAL A 85 -28.11 -11.04 8.18
CA VAL A 85 -28.26 -10.55 9.55
C VAL A 85 -29.18 -11.49 10.33
N LYS A 86 -28.62 -12.25 11.28
CA LYS A 86 -29.42 -12.98 12.28
C LYS A 86 -29.72 -12.03 13.43
N THR A 87 -30.98 -11.62 13.61
CA THR A 87 -31.39 -10.89 14.81
C THR A 87 -31.82 -11.89 15.88
N SER A 88 -31.45 -11.63 17.13
CA SER A 88 -31.65 -12.53 18.29
C SER A 88 -33.11 -12.87 18.60
N ARG A 89 -34.08 -12.24 17.93
CA ARG A 89 -35.53 -12.43 18.16
C ARG A 89 -36.32 -12.92 16.96
N ASN A 90 -35.71 -13.12 15.78
CA ASN A 90 -36.47 -13.55 14.59
C ASN A 90 -35.68 -14.57 13.76
N ARG A 91 -36.20 -15.80 13.62
CA ARG A 91 -35.54 -16.89 12.88
C ARG A 91 -35.50 -16.67 11.37
N ASN A 92 -36.24 -15.69 10.86
CA ASN A 92 -36.22 -15.30 9.45
C ASN A 92 -35.11 -14.26 9.23
N ALA A 93 -33.94 -14.72 8.78
CA ALA A 93 -32.85 -13.85 8.39
C ALA A 93 -33.26 -13.01 7.17
N LYS A 94 -33.42 -11.70 7.35
CA LYS A 94 -33.63 -10.76 6.25
C LYS A 94 -32.29 -10.56 5.55
N LYS A 95 -32.18 -10.95 4.28
CA LYS A 95 -31.03 -10.58 3.45
C LYS A 95 -31.00 -9.06 3.32
N LYS A 96 -29.88 -8.44 3.67
CA LYS A 96 -29.60 -7.05 3.33
C LYS A 96 -28.46 -7.05 2.31
N ASN A 97 -28.64 -6.28 1.25
CA ASN A 97 -27.55 -5.94 0.34
C ASN A 97 -26.75 -4.85 1.03
N LEU A 98 -25.49 -5.13 1.34
CA LEU A 98 -24.55 -4.12 1.77
C LEU A 98 -23.79 -3.66 0.52
N GLU A 99 -24.02 -2.41 0.14
CA GLU A 99 -23.28 -1.72 -0.91
C GLU A 99 -22.28 -0.79 -0.22
N ARG A 100 -21.01 -0.90 -0.59
CA ARG A 100 -19.96 -0.01 -0.11
C ARG A 100 -18.92 0.22 -1.19
N ASP A 101 -18.46 1.45 -1.29
CA ASP A 101 -17.30 1.78 -2.11
C ASP A 101 -16.04 1.56 -1.26
N ILE A 102 -15.10 0.80 -1.80
CA ILE A 102 -13.80 0.54 -1.17
C ILE A 102 -12.74 1.19 -2.04
N LYS A 103 -11.96 2.10 -1.46
CA LYS A 103 -10.76 2.59 -2.13
C LYS A 103 -9.68 1.53 -2.07
N VAL A 104 -9.11 1.24 -3.23
CA VAL A 104 -7.92 0.41 -3.39
C VAL A 104 -6.84 1.19 -4.11
N SER A 105 -5.59 0.76 -3.99
CA SER A 105 -4.50 1.38 -4.73
C SER A 105 -4.04 0.47 -5.86
N LEU A 106 -4.14 0.97 -7.09
CA LEU A 106 -3.75 0.28 -8.31
C LEU A 106 -2.28 0.62 -8.62
N ILE A 107 -1.42 -0.39 -8.67
CA ILE A 107 0.00 -0.20 -9.01
C ILE A 107 0.19 -0.44 -10.50
N LYS A 108 0.74 0.55 -11.19
CA LYS A 108 1.04 0.50 -12.61
C LYS A 108 2.42 1.04 -12.95
N THR A 109 2.98 0.62 -14.07
CA THR A 109 4.25 1.15 -14.58
C THR A 109 4.09 2.59 -15.05
N ASN A 110 5.01 3.49 -14.71
CA ASN A 110 4.97 4.90 -15.14
C ASN A 110 5.86 5.20 -16.37
N ARG A 111 6.62 4.19 -16.83
CA ARG A 111 7.51 4.23 -18.00
C ARG A 111 7.74 2.80 -18.52
N PRO A 112 8.37 2.60 -19.69
CA PRO A 112 8.79 1.28 -20.12
C PRO A 112 9.82 0.70 -19.14
N ILE A 113 9.67 -0.57 -18.78
CA ILE A 113 10.55 -1.25 -17.81
C ILE A 113 11.22 -2.43 -18.52
N PRO A 114 12.55 -2.43 -18.67
CA PRO A 114 13.27 -3.57 -19.25
C PRO A 114 13.10 -4.83 -18.42
N ALA A 115 13.20 -5.99 -19.08
CA ALA A 115 13.30 -7.27 -18.39
C ALA A 115 14.44 -7.26 -17.37
N ARG A 116 14.26 -8.00 -16.28
CA ARG A 116 15.18 -8.12 -15.13
C ARG A 116 15.36 -6.85 -14.31
N THR A 117 14.50 -5.84 -14.51
CA THR A 117 14.49 -4.65 -13.65
C THR A 117 13.66 -4.93 -12.38
N GLU A 118 14.12 -4.42 -11.25
CA GLU A 118 13.34 -4.41 -10.01
C GLU A 118 12.18 -3.42 -10.13
N LEU A 119 11.00 -3.83 -9.68
CA LEU A 119 9.80 -2.98 -9.69
C LEU A 119 9.74 -2.23 -8.36
N THR A 120 9.72 -0.91 -8.45
CA THR A 120 9.74 -0.02 -7.28
C THR A 120 8.72 1.10 -7.44
N TRP A 121 8.16 1.56 -6.33
CA TRP A 121 7.24 2.69 -6.33
C TRP A 121 7.49 3.62 -5.14
N ASN A 122 7.04 4.86 -5.28
CA ASN A 122 7.14 5.83 -4.20
C ASN A 122 5.96 5.64 -3.24
N TYR A 123 6.25 5.26 -2.00
CA TYR A 123 5.25 5.11 -0.94
C TYR A 123 4.58 6.44 -0.56
N GLY A 124 5.13 7.59 -1.01
CA GLY A 124 4.63 8.91 -0.66
C GLY A 124 4.80 9.18 0.83
N ASN A 125 3.79 9.83 1.42
CA ASN A 125 3.78 10.12 2.87
C ASN A 125 3.65 8.84 3.73
N ASP A 126 3.31 7.70 3.13
CA ASP A 126 3.31 6.41 3.83
C ASP A 126 4.74 5.94 4.16
N ALA A 127 5.77 6.54 3.56
CA ALA A 127 7.16 6.23 3.85
C ALA A 127 7.47 6.30 5.36
N GLU A 128 6.97 7.30 6.09
CA GLU A 128 7.18 7.38 7.56
C GLU A 128 6.49 6.22 8.30
N ASN A 129 5.30 5.81 7.85
CA ASN A 129 4.55 4.70 8.44
C ASN A 129 5.24 3.36 8.19
N ILE A 130 5.88 3.20 7.03
CA ILE A 130 6.50 1.96 6.58
C ILE A 130 7.94 1.85 7.09
N PHE A 131 8.70 2.94 7.06
CA PHE A 131 10.08 2.97 7.54
C PHE A 131 10.19 3.18 9.05
N GLY A 132 9.14 3.68 9.72
CA GLY A 132 9.16 3.92 11.17
C GLY A 132 10.27 4.89 11.61
N GLY A 133 10.64 5.84 10.74
CA GLY A 133 11.78 6.76 10.92
C GLY A 133 13.12 6.24 10.39
N ALA A 134 13.17 5.08 9.74
CA ALA A 134 14.39 4.56 9.11
C ALA A 134 14.76 5.34 7.84
N VAL A 135 16.07 5.39 7.57
CA VAL A 135 16.64 6.03 6.37
C VAL A 135 16.26 5.23 5.13
N CYS A 136 15.79 5.91 4.10
CA CYS A 136 15.52 5.30 2.80
C CYS A 136 16.83 4.89 2.11
N LEU A 137 16.92 3.62 1.69
CA LEU A 137 18.11 3.04 1.05
C LEU A 137 18.01 2.93 -0.47
N CYS A 138 17.09 3.67 -1.10
CA CYS A 138 16.83 3.54 -2.54
C CYS A 138 17.95 4.11 -3.44
N ALA A 139 18.94 4.81 -2.87
CA ALA A 139 20.03 5.48 -3.59
C ALA A 139 19.60 6.45 -4.72
N ALA A 140 18.32 6.86 -4.74
CA ALA A 140 17.86 7.82 -5.72
C ALA A 140 18.55 9.18 -5.49
N PRO A 141 19.04 9.84 -6.55
CA PRO A 141 19.82 11.09 -6.44
C PRO A 141 19.06 12.25 -5.78
N LYS A 142 17.72 12.18 -5.78
CA LYS A 142 16.82 13.17 -5.15
C LYS A 142 15.97 12.54 -4.04
N CYS A 143 16.50 11.52 -3.37
CA CYS A 143 15.81 10.90 -2.24
C CYS A 143 15.69 11.89 -1.07
N VAL A 144 14.47 12.42 -0.86
CA VAL A 144 14.21 13.42 0.18
C VAL A 144 14.45 12.87 1.59
N VAL A 145 14.18 11.57 1.81
CA VAL A 145 14.39 10.91 3.11
C VAL A 145 15.88 10.73 3.42
N ALA A 146 16.68 10.30 2.44
CA ALA A 146 18.13 10.17 2.62
C ALA A 146 18.78 11.54 2.83
N GLN A 147 18.32 12.57 2.11
CA GLN A 147 18.84 13.93 2.23
C GLN A 147 18.47 14.57 3.57
N ALA A 148 17.26 14.35 4.09
CA ALA A 148 16.86 14.79 5.42
C ALA A 148 17.72 14.14 6.51
N ALA A 149 17.99 12.84 6.42
CA ALA A 149 18.85 12.13 7.36
C ALA A 149 20.28 12.71 7.35
N LEU A 150 20.87 12.95 6.17
CA LEU A 150 22.20 13.57 6.05
C LEU A 150 22.24 14.99 6.63
N ASN A 151 21.18 15.78 6.45
CA ASN A 151 21.12 17.14 7.00
C ASN A 151 20.97 17.16 8.52
N SER A 152 20.29 16.16 9.12
CA SER A 152 20.15 16.04 10.58
C SER A 152 21.46 15.65 11.30
N GLN A 153 22.48 15.20 10.57
CA GLN A 153 23.79 14.83 11.10
C GLN A 153 24.82 15.95 10.98
N LYS A 154 24.47 17.10 10.38
CA LYS A 154 25.35 18.27 10.39
C LYS A 154 25.29 18.93 11.78
N PRO A 155 26.44 19.17 12.42
CA PRO A 155 26.52 19.79 13.74
C PRO A 155 26.01 21.24 13.75
#